data_AF-A0A435TND9-F1
#
_entry.id   AF-A0A435TND9-F1
#
_cell.length_a   1.000
_cell.length_b   1.000
_cell.length_c   1.000
_cell.angle_alpha   90.00
_cell.angle_beta   90.00
_cell.angle_gamma   90.00
#
_symmetry.space_group_name_H-M   'P 1'
#
loop_
_entity.id
_entity.type
_entity.pdbx_description
1 polymer ?
#
loop_
_entity_poly.entity_id
_entity_poly.type
_entity_poly.pdbx_seq_one_letter_code
_entity_poly.pdbx_strand_id
1 'polypeptide(L)' 'MTEDEYAALAHARKLDLAWSLFPNDVIEAIKAARQISENLPQPANSKEEPWPPMRTGYRT' A
#
# COMPACT_ATOMS: atom_id res chain seq x y z
N MET A 1 11.03 -9.23 -9.12
CA MET A 1 11.72 -8.56 -8.01
C MET A 1 12.68 -9.56 -7.39
N THR A 2 13.93 -9.18 -7.19
CA THR A 2 14.95 -10.00 -6.51
C THR A 2 14.89 -9.82 -5.00
N GLU A 3 15.53 -10.70 -4.24
CA GLU A 3 15.55 -10.65 -2.77
C GLU A 3 16.20 -9.36 -2.23
N ASP A 4 17.24 -8.88 -2.90
CA ASP A 4 17.88 -7.59 -2.61
C ASP A 4 16.93 -6.40 -2.78
N GLU A 5 16.01 -6.47 -3.76
CA GLU A 5 15.00 -5.43 -3.97
C GLU A 5 13.92 -5.44 -2.86
N TYR A 6 13.56 -6.62 -2.34
CA TYR A 6 12.65 -6.72 -1.18
C TYR A 6 13.32 -6.17 0.09
N ALA A 7 14.60 -6.46 0.31
CA ALA A 7 15.36 -5.94 1.44
C ALA A 7 15.45 -4.40 1.40
N ALA A 8 15.71 -3.82 0.21
CA ALA A 8 15.74 -2.37 0.02
C ALA A 8 14.38 -1.71 0.33
N LEU A 9 13.27 -2.33 -0.08
CA LEU A 9 11.92 -1.84 0.25
C LEU A 9 11.59 -1.97 1.73
N ALA A 10 11.98 -3.07 2.37
CA ALA A 10 11.81 -3.25 3.81
C ALA A 10 12.55 -2.16 4.58
N HIS A 11 13.81 -1.88 4.22
CA HIS A 11 14.61 -0.79 4.83
C HIS A 11 13.97 0.59 4.60
N ALA A 12 13.52 0.89 3.37
CA ALA A 12 12.85 2.17 3.08
C ALA A 12 11.57 2.38 3.91
N ARG A 13 10.92 1.29 4.34
CA ARG A 13 9.74 1.30 5.21
C ARG A 13 10.05 1.06 6.69
N LYS A 14 11.35 1.05 7.07
CA LYS A 14 11.85 0.82 8.44
C LYS A 14 11.41 -0.52 9.03
N LEU A 15 11.34 -1.55 8.18
CA LEU A 15 10.96 -2.91 8.55
C LEU A 15 12.19 -3.83 8.78
N ASP A 16 13.36 -3.27 9.05
CA ASP A 16 14.62 -4.03 9.16
C ASP A 16 14.56 -5.14 10.22
N LEU A 17 13.93 -4.86 11.36
CA LEU A 17 13.75 -5.84 12.42
C LEU A 17 12.82 -6.98 11.98
N ALA A 18 11.72 -6.65 11.29
CA ALA A 18 10.80 -7.65 10.75
C ALA A 18 11.45 -8.47 9.64
N TRP A 19 12.28 -7.86 8.79
CA TRP A 19 13.08 -8.56 7.78
C TRP A 19 14.05 -9.56 8.40
N SER A 20 14.69 -9.21 9.52
CA SER A 20 15.63 -10.10 10.22
C SER A 20 14.98 -11.31 10.89
N LEU A 21 13.74 -11.15 11.38
CA LEU A 21 13.02 -12.20 12.12
C LEU A 21 12.13 -13.04 11.19
N PHE A 22 11.50 -12.41 10.19
CA PHE A 22 10.47 -13.02 9.36
C PHE A 22 10.61 -12.57 7.88
N PRO A 23 11.71 -12.91 7.19
CA PRO A 23 11.96 -12.44 5.83
C PRO A 23 10.87 -12.90 4.84
N ASN A 24 10.38 -14.14 4.97
CA ASN A 24 9.33 -14.67 4.10
C ASN A 24 8.00 -13.92 4.25
N ASP A 25 7.60 -13.58 5.47
CA ASP A 25 6.35 -12.86 5.72
C ASP A 25 6.41 -11.44 5.17
N VAL A 26 7.57 -10.80 5.26
CA VAL A 26 7.79 -9.46 4.67
C VAL A 26 7.71 -9.53 3.14
N ILE A 27 8.29 -10.56 2.51
CA ILE A 27 8.19 -10.78 1.07
C ILE A 27 6.73 -10.98 0.64
N GLU A 28 5.98 -11.85 1.34
CA GLU A 28 4.56 -12.11 1.05
C GLU A 28 3.72 -10.85 1.24
N ALA A 29 3.98 -10.06 2.30
CA ALA A 29 3.29 -8.79 2.52
C ALA A 29 3.56 -7.78 1.39
N ILE A 30 4.81 -7.70 0.89
CA ILE A 30 5.15 -6.82 -0.23
C ILE A 30 4.46 -7.28 -1.51
N LYS A 31 4.41 -8.60 -1.78
CA LYS A 31 3.66 -9.15 -2.93
C LYS A 31 2.17 -8.80 -2.85
N ALA A 32 1.55 -9.00 -1.68
CA ALA A 32 0.14 -8.67 -1.46
C ALA A 32 -0.12 -7.17 -1.62
N ALA A 33 0.74 -6.31 -1.05
CA ALA A 33 0.61 -4.87 -1.18
C ALA A 33 0.70 -4.41 -2.64
N ARG A 34 1.60 -5.01 -3.43
CA ARG A 34 1.71 -4.74 -4.86
C ARG A 34 0.44 -5.13 -5.61
N GLN A 35 -0.07 -6.33 -5.38
CA GLN A 35 -1.30 -6.80 -6.00
C GLN A 35 -2.50 -5.90 -5.64
N ILE A 36 -2.58 -5.42 -4.40
CA ILE A 36 -3.60 -4.46 -3.98
C ILE A 36 -3.41 -3.12 -4.68
N SER A 37 -2.17 -2.62 -4.81
CA SER A 37 -1.88 -1.35 -5.47
C SER A 37 -2.21 -1.34 -6.96
N GLU A 38 -2.08 -2.48 -7.64
CA GLU A 38 -2.44 -2.65 -9.05
C GLU A 38 -3.97 -2.64 -9.25
N ASN A 39 -4.72 -3.07 -8.23
CA ASN A 39 -6.19 -3.13 -8.26
C ASN A 39 -6.88 -1.90 -7.67
N LEU A 40 -6.14 -1.03 -6.97
CA LEU A 40 -6.67 0.21 -6.44
C LEU A 40 -6.72 1.26 -7.55
N PRO A 41 -7.90 1.80 -7.89
CA PRO A 41 -7.97 2.94 -8.79
C PRO A 41 -7.20 4.10 -8.16
N GLN A 42 -6.09 4.49 -8.79
CA GLN A 42 -5.38 5.69 -8.35
C GLN A 42 -6.27 6.90 -8.66
N PRO A 43 -6.48 7.80 -7.69
CA PRO A 43 -7.17 9.05 -7.98
C PRO A 43 -6.37 9.80 -9.04
N ALA A 44 -7.05 10.28 -10.09
CA ALA A 44 -6.42 11.03 -11.18
C ALA A 44 -5.74 12.32 -10.68
N ASN A 45 -6.13 12.79 -9.49
CA ASN A 45 -5.62 13.99 -8.87
C ASN A 45 -5.44 13.77 -7.36
N SER A 46 -4.20 13.84 -6.87
CA SER A 46 -3.88 13.64 -5.44
C SER A 46 -4.38 14.78 -4.54
N LYS A 47 -4.86 15.87 -5.13
CA LYS A 47 -5.47 17.03 -4.45
C LYS A 47 -6.99 17.01 -4.47
N GLU A 48 -7.61 16.13 -5.24
CA GLU A 48 -9.06 15.94 -5.14
C GLU A 48 -9.35 15.17 -3.86
N GLU A 49 -10.24 15.74 -3.05
CA GLU A 49 -10.74 15.09 -1.85
C GLU A 49 -11.30 13.70 -2.25
N PRO A 50 -10.74 12.60 -1.70
CA PRO A 50 -11.06 11.26 -2.16
C PRO A 50 -12.46 10.80 -1.72
N TRP A 51 -13.11 11.56 -0.85
CA TRP A 51 -14.45 11.28 -0.39
C TRP A 51 -15.47 11.92 -1.35
N PRO A 52 -16.49 11.16 -1.80
CA PRO A 52 -17.61 11.77 -2.49
C PRO A 52 -18.23 12.84 -1.58
N PRO A 53 -18.73 13.95 -2.13
CA PRO A 53 -19.38 14.98 -1.34
C PRO A 53 -20.44 14.32 -0.44
N MET A 54 -20.47 14.69 0.84
CA MET A 54 -21.45 14.16 1.80
C MET A 54 -22.82 14.23 1.12
N ARG A 55 -23.42 13.07 0.92
CA ARG A 55 -24.73 12.96 0.27
C ARG A 55 -25.73 13.64 1.21
N THR A 56 -25.98 14.93 0.98
CA THR A 56 -26.95 15.71 1.73
C THR A 56 -28.29 15.01 1.50
N GLY A 57 -28.78 14.31 2.51
CA GLY A 57 -30.06 13.63 2.42
C GLY A 57 -31.13 14.68 2.15
N TYR A 58 -31.64 14.73 0.92
CA TYR A 58 -32.83 15.52 0.62
C TYR A 58 -33.98 14.92 1.44
N ARG A 59 -34.36 15.60 2.51
CA ARG A 59 -35.66 15.43 3.16
C ARG A 59 -36.69 16.09 2.25
N THR A 60 -37.39 15.28 1.45
CA THR A 60 -38.73 15.62 0.95
C THR A 60 -39.75 14.92 1.82
#